data_AF-A0A833X111-F1
#
_entry.id   AF-A0A833X111-F1
#
_cell.length_a   1.000
_cell.length_b   1.000
_cell.length_c   1.000
_cell.angle_alpha   90.00
_cell.angle_beta   90.00
_cell.angle_gamma   90.00
#
_symmetry.space_group_name_H-M   'P 1'
#
loop_
_entity.id
_entity.type
_entity.pdbx_description
1 polymer ?
#
loop_
_entity_poly.entity_id
_entity_poly.type
_entity_poly.pdbx_seq_one_letter_code
_entity_poly.pdbx_strand_id
1 'polypeptide(L)'
;MEPSLLVHSLGAALNVDAVDRRFLREREESMEERGYHLTLKGEVKTLAKRIIADFNTADDVYKKWNENGHSLSKIGDLLKVSEKIQYEPVYNGYLTYLNRINS
;
A
#
# COMPACT_ATOMS: atom_id res chain seq x y z
N MET A 1 -77.65 12.96 -5.87
CA MET A 1 -77.80 13.61 -4.55
C MET A 1 -77.00 12.79 -3.55
N GLU A 2 -76.67 13.40 -2.41
CA GLU A 2 -75.71 12.98 -1.38
C GLU A 2 -74.26 13.47 -1.60
N PRO A 3 -73.93 14.63 -1.01
CA PRO A 3 -72.57 15.08 -0.79
C PRO A 3 -72.11 14.79 0.66
N SER A 4 -70.79 14.67 0.81
CA SER A 4 -70.00 15.14 1.97
C SER A 4 -70.15 14.40 3.30
N LEU A 5 -69.15 14.28 4.15
CA LEU A 5 -67.73 14.62 4.24
C LEU A 5 -67.33 14.00 5.59
N LEU A 6 -66.08 13.58 5.76
CA LEU A 6 -65.30 13.93 6.95
C LEU A 6 -63.84 13.51 6.68
N VAL A 7 -63.11 14.52 6.20
CA VAL A 7 -61.65 14.55 6.11
C VAL A 7 -61.13 14.96 7.49
N HIS A 8 -60.24 14.15 8.06
CA HIS A 8 -59.21 14.56 9.01
C HIS A 8 -57.99 13.66 8.74
N SER A 9 -57.09 14.03 7.81
CA SER A 9 -55.91 14.89 8.03
C SER A 9 -54.97 14.36 9.12
N LEU A 10 -53.77 13.89 8.75
CA LEU A 10 -52.55 14.71 8.76
C LEU A 10 -51.28 13.84 8.72
N GLY A 11 -50.33 14.22 7.85
CA GLY A 11 -48.92 13.83 7.90
C GLY A 11 -48.53 12.78 6.85
N ALA A 12 -48.05 13.18 5.67
CA ALA A 12 -46.62 13.42 5.39
C ALA A 12 -45.79 12.12 5.57
N ALA A 13 -44.99 11.62 4.64
CA ALA A 13 -44.58 12.02 3.32
C ALA A 13 -43.82 10.80 2.76
N LEU A 14 -43.74 10.70 1.42
CA LEU A 14 -42.59 10.21 0.65
C LEU A 14 -41.66 9.16 1.29
N ASN A 15 -41.61 7.96 0.71
CA ASN A 15 -40.32 7.38 0.34
C ASN A 15 -40.47 6.43 -0.86
N VAL A 16 -40.11 6.97 -2.01
CA VAL A 16 -39.58 6.25 -3.18
C VAL A 16 -38.19 5.75 -2.78
N ASP A 17 -37.90 4.47 -2.96
CA ASP A 17 -36.59 3.90 -3.35
C ASP A 17 -36.63 2.38 -3.07
N ALA A 18 -35.95 1.50 -3.79
CA ALA A 18 -35.01 1.66 -4.88
C ALA A 18 -35.05 0.38 -5.72
N VAL A 19 -34.95 0.57 -7.02
CA VAL A 19 -34.56 -0.44 -7.99
C VAL A 19 -33.33 -1.20 -7.48
N ASP A 20 -33.46 -2.52 -7.39
CA ASP A 20 -32.41 -3.50 -7.13
C ASP A 20 -31.37 -3.49 -8.27
N ARG A 21 -30.52 -2.47 -8.27
CA ARG A 21 -29.31 -2.38 -9.07
C ARG A 21 -28.13 -2.65 -8.16
N ARG A 22 -27.92 -3.93 -7.83
CA ARG A 22 -26.62 -4.44 -7.40
C ARG A 22 -25.63 -4.29 -8.56
N PHE A 23 -25.03 -3.11 -8.68
CA PHE A 23 -23.80 -2.96 -9.44
C PHE A 23 -22.69 -3.63 -8.63
N LEU A 24 -22.29 -4.83 -9.02
CA LEU A 24 -20.98 -5.37 -8.67
C LEU A 24 -19.93 -4.45 -9.33
N ARG A 25 -19.50 -3.43 -8.59
CA ARG A 25 -18.34 -2.63 -8.95
C ARG A 25 -17.11 -3.51 -8.74
N GLU A 26 -16.76 -4.29 -9.75
CA GLU A 26 -15.48 -5.00 -9.80
C GLU A 26 -14.36 -3.98 -9.71
N ARG A 27 -13.68 -3.97 -8.56
CA ARG A 27 -12.50 -3.14 -8.34
C ARG A 27 -11.31 -3.86 -8.97
N GLU A 28 -11.15 -3.68 -10.28
CA GLU A 28 -10.03 -4.16 -11.11
C GLU A 28 -8.74 -3.35 -10.86
N GLU A 29 -8.46 -3.00 -9.60
CA GLU A 29 -7.22 -2.29 -9.22
C GLU A 29 -6.21 -3.20 -8.51
N SER A 30 -6.51 -4.48 -8.24
CA SER A 30 -5.83 -5.14 -7.11
C SER A 30 -4.94 -6.35 -7.39
N MET A 31 -4.93 -6.97 -8.58
CA MET A 31 -4.06 -8.15 -8.81
C MET A 31 -2.67 -7.79 -9.32
N GLU A 32 -2.57 -6.89 -10.31
CA GLU A 32 -1.28 -6.50 -10.89
C GLU A 32 -0.45 -5.68 -9.90
N GLU A 33 -1.08 -4.74 -9.19
CA GLU A 33 -0.40 -3.93 -8.18
C GLU A 33 0.10 -4.77 -6.99
N ARG A 34 -0.69 -5.78 -6.58
CA ARG A 34 -0.24 -6.77 -5.59
C ARG A 34 0.89 -7.64 -6.11
N GLY A 35 0.82 -8.09 -7.36
CA GLY A 35 1.87 -8.88 -8.01
C GLY A 35 3.19 -8.13 -8.06
N TYR A 36 3.16 -6.87 -8.51
CA TYR A 36 4.32 -5.98 -8.56
C TYR A 36 4.90 -5.71 -7.17
N HIS A 37 4.04 -5.48 -6.17
CA HIS A 37 4.50 -5.28 -4.80
C HIS A 37 5.16 -6.55 -4.21
N LEU A 38 4.66 -7.73 -4.54
CA LEU A 38 5.22 -9.01 -4.10
C LEU A 38 6.58 -9.30 -4.77
N THR A 39 6.72 -9.04 -6.07
CA THR A 39 8.00 -9.19 -6.78
C THR A 39 9.04 -8.23 -6.24
N LEU A 40 8.70 -6.94 -6.10
CA LEU A 40 9.59 -5.93 -5.54
C LEU A 40 10.06 -6.30 -4.12
N LYS A 41 9.14 -6.75 -3.27
CA LYS A 41 9.46 -7.21 -1.91
C LYS A 41 10.40 -8.43 -1.91
N GLY A 42 10.20 -9.35 -2.84
CA GLY A 42 11.07 -10.52 -3.01
C GLY A 42 12.49 -10.12 -3.43
N GLU A 43 12.61 -9.22 -4.39
CA GLU A 43 13.88 -8.70 -4.87
C GLU A 43 14.66 -7.95 -3.78
N VAL A 44 14.01 -7.01 -3.08
CA VAL A 44 14.63 -6.24 -1.99
C VAL A 44 15.14 -7.17 -0.89
N LYS A 45 14.37 -8.19 -0.50
CA LYS A 45 14.81 -9.18 0.49
C LYS A 45 15.97 -10.03 0.01
N THR A 46 16.00 -10.39 -1.27
CA THR A 46 17.08 -11.20 -1.85
C THR A 46 18.38 -10.41 -1.88
N LEU A 47 18.32 -9.15 -2.28
CA LEU A 47 19.47 -8.24 -2.26
C LEU A 47 19.95 -7.98 -0.83
N ALA A 48 19.04 -7.76 0.12
CA ALA A 48 19.41 -7.59 1.52
C ALA A 48 20.09 -8.83 2.10
N LYS A 49 19.64 -10.03 1.76
CA LYS A 49 20.34 -11.28 2.14
C LYS A 49 21.73 -11.37 1.52
N ARG A 50 21.93 -10.88 0.31
CA ARG A 50 23.24 -10.82 -0.34
C ARG A 50 24.20 -9.92 0.44
N ILE A 51 23.73 -8.75 0.87
CA ILE A 51 24.52 -7.83 1.71
C ILE A 51 24.92 -8.49 3.03
N ILE A 52 23.99 -9.21 3.66
CA ILE A 52 24.27 -9.92 4.92
C ILE A 52 25.32 -11.02 4.71
N ALA A 53 25.28 -11.72 3.57
CA ALA A 53 26.24 -12.77 3.24
C ALA A 53 27.62 -12.20 2.84
N ASP A 54 27.64 -11.10 2.09
CA ASP A 54 28.85 -10.43 1.63
C ASP A 54 28.65 -8.90 1.62
N PHE A 55 29.22 -8.25 2.64
CA PHE A 55 29.06 -6.82 2.84
C PHE A 55 29.77 -5.98 1.77
N ASN A 56 30.71 -6.55 1.00
CA ASN A 56 31.35 -5.82 -0.10
C ASN A 56 30.37 -5.46 -1.23
N THR A 57 29.25 -6.19 -1.32
CA THR A 57 28.19 -5.92 -2.32
C THR A 57 27.20 -4.84 -1.88
N ALA A 58 27.36 -4.27 -0.68
CA ALA A 58 26.41 -3.33 -0.10
C ALA A 58 26.27 -2.04 -0.90
N ASP A 59 27.40 -1.43 -1.31
CA ASP A 59 27.39 -0.13 -2.00
C ASP A 59 26.66 -0.21 -3.36
N ASP A 60 26.90 -1.27 -4.14
CA ASP A 60 26.21 -1.51 -5.41
C ASP A 60 24.70 -1.69 -5.22
N VAL A 61 24.29 -2.42 -4.19
CA VAL A 61 22.86 -2.62 -3.89
C VAL A 61 22.21 -1.33 -3.41
N TYR A 62 22.87 -0.56 -2.54
CA TYR A 62 22.38 0.73 -2.06
C TYR A 62 22.23 1.73 -3.20
N LYS A 63 23.22 1.78 -4.10
CA LYS A 63 23.15 2.57 -5.33
C LYS A 63 21.95 2.18 -6.17
N LYS A 64 21.76 0.89 -6.44
CA LYS A 64 20.61 0.40 -7.21
C LYS A 64 19.27 0.75 -6.58
N TRP A 65 19.13 0.64 -5.25
CA TRP A 65 17.92 1.05 -4.56
C TRP A 65 17.65 2.54 -4.69
N ASN A 66 18.69 3.37 -4.59
CA ASN A 66 18.57 4.81 -4.79
C ASN A 66 18.17 5.18 -6.23
N GLU A 67 18.82 4.57 -7.24
CA GLU A 67 18.49 4.77 -8.66
C GLU A 67 17.05 4.35 -8.99
N ASN A 68 16.54 3.32 -8.33
CA ASN A 68 15.15 2.88 -8.45
C ASN A 68 14.16 3.71 -7.60
N GLY A 69 14.62 4.81 -7.00
CA GLY A 69 13.79 5.71 -6.19
C GLY A 69 13.22 5.07 -4.93
N HIS A 70 13.89 4.05 -4.38
CA HIS A 70 13.46 3.45 -3.12
C HIS A 70 13.85 4.35 -1.95
N SER A 71 12.87 4.87 -1.22
CA SER A 71 13.16 5.61 0.01
C SER A 71 13.57 4.67 1.13
N LEU A 72 14.28 5.20 2.14
CA LEU A 72 14.66 4.46 3.33
C LEU A 72 13.45 3.79 4.00
N SER A 73 12.34 4.53 4.15
CA SER A 73 11.08 4.01 4.70
C SER A 73 10.56 2.83 3.90
N LYS A 74 10.55 2.94 2.57
CA LYS A 74 10.08 1.86 1.68
C LYS A 74 10.93 0.59 1.83
N ILE A 75 12.26 0.72 1.91
CA ILE A 75 13.13 -0.42 2.17
C ILE A 75 12.87 -1.02 3.56
N GLY A 76 12.69 -0.17 4.58
CA GLY A 76 12.34 -0.58 5.94
C GLY A 76 11.06 -1.43 5.99
N ASP A 77 10.01 -0.99 5.30
CA ASP A 77 8.71 -1.67 5.22
C ASP A 77 8.81 -3.00 4.46
N LEU A 78 9.54 -3.04 3.34
CA LEU A 78 9.72 -4.25 2.53
C LEU A 78 10.52 -5.32 3.28
N LEU A 79 11.54 -4.92 4.03
CA LEU A 79 12.36 -5.80 4.88
C LEU A 79 11.69 -6.14 6.21
N LYS A 80 10.68 -5.36 6.63
CA LYS A 80 10.04 -5.44 7.95
C LYS A 80 11.08 -5.35 9.07
N VAL A 81 11.92 -4.31 9.04
CA VAL A 81 13.06 -4.17 9.97
C VAL A 81 12.62 -4.17 11.43
N SER A 82 11.42 -3.64 11.74
CA SER A 82 10.81 -3.69 13.07
C SER A 82 10.51 -5.11 13.59
N GLU A 83 10.25 -6.05 12.69
CA GLU A 83 10.00 -7.46 13.03
C GLU A 83 11.25 -8.35 12.85
N LYS A 84 12.20 -7.90 12.03
CA LYS A 84 13.34 -8.70 11.55
C LYS A 84 14.66 -7.98 11.77
N ILE A 85 15.16 -8.12 13.00
CA ILE A 85 16.45 -7.57 13.49
C ILE A 85 17.62 -7.92 12.55
N GLN A 86 17.59 -9.08 11.89
CA GLN A 86 18.62 -9.49 10.92
C GLN A 86 18.86 -8.49 9.76
N TYR A 87 17.87 -7.63 9.45
CA TYR A 87 17.96 -6.64 8.38
C TYR A 87 18.36 -5.24 8.88
N GLU A 88 18.53 -5.03 10.20
CA GLU A 88 18.98 -3.75 10.76
C GLU A 88 20.32 -3.27 10.19
N PRO A 89 21.37 -4.12 10.03
CA PRO A 89 22.64 -3.66 9.48
C PRO A 89 22.50 -3.16 8.03
N VAL A 90 21.63 -3.80 7.26
CA VAL A 90 21.34 -3.40 5.86
C VAL A 90 20.58 -2.08 5.82
N TYR A 91 19.59 -1.91 6.71
CA TYR A 91 18.82 -0.67 6.83
C TYR A 91 19.69 0.51 7.25
N ASN A 92 20.52 0.33 8.29
CA ASN A 92 21.43 1.36 8.78
C ASN A 92 22.54 1.68 7.76
N GLY A 93 23.02 0.67 7.04
CA GLY A 93 23.95 0.86 5.93
C GLY A 93 23.36 1.71 4.82
N TYR A 94 22.09 1.45 4.46
CA TYR A 94 21.40 2.25 3.45
C TYR A 94 21.14 3.69 3.90
N LEU A 95 20.73 3.91 5.17
CA LEU A 95 20.63 5.25 5.76
C LEU A 95 21.96 6.01 5.66
N THR A 96 23.07 5.34 6.00
CA THR A 96 24.41 5.94 5.93
C THR A 96 24.78 6.30 4.49
N TYR A 97 24.47 5.44 3.53
CA TYR A 97 24.66 5.70 2.10
C TYR A 97 23.87 6.94 1.65
N LEU A 98 22.59 7.03 2.00
CA LEU A 98 21.74 8.17 1.66
C LEU A 98 22.28 9.47 2.27
N ASN A 99 22.75 9.44 3.52
CA ASN A 99 23.35 10.63 4.15
C ASN A 99 24.64 11.05 3.45
N ARG A 100 25.46 10.09 3.00
CA ARG A 100 26.72 10.37 2.27
C ARG A 100 26.48 11.05 0.93
N ILE A 101 25.47 10.65 0.17
CA ILE A 101 25.20 11.22 -1.16
C ILE A 101 24.44 12.55 -1.12
N ASN A 102 23.78 12.84 0.00
CA ASN A 102 23.05 14.10 0.22
C ASN A 102 23.89 15.14 1.01
N SER A 103 25.11 14.78 1.41
CA SER A 103 26.08 15.67 2.06
C SER A 103 26.99 16.34 1.03
#